data_AF-A0A3Q8FIF1-F1
#
_entry.id   AF-A0A3Q8FIF1-F1
#
_cell.length_a   1.000
_cell.length_b   1.000
_cell.length_c   1.000
_cell.angle_alpha   90.00
_cell.angle_beta   90.00
_cell.angle_gamma   90.00
#
_symmetry.space_group_name_H-M   'P 1'
#
loop_
_entity.id
_entity.type
_entity.pdbx_description
1 polymer ?
#
loop_
_entity_poly.entity_id
_entity_poly.type
_entity_poly.pdbx_seq_one_letter_code
_entity_poly.pdbx_strand_id
1 'polypeptide(L)'
;MNRFHRPLLSGLLALLLPAALSIPSLSAASPRVLLVVSSEGRDQGKTRPGFEMDEFAQAWLILKQNGFDIDVASPRGGAVEADKYNPSEAFNAAVLADPQAMGKLAATVPTARLRASDYQGVLVIGGKGAMFDLPVDTALHATIAGIWQQGGLVAAVCHGPAALAGVRLPDGRAMVDGRAVTGFTEEEEALFGKRWAKEFAFQLEPRMRELGARWQEAPLMMPKVVVDGRLLTGQNPFSTAALADAFVRASGRVPLARQAWRDERSMALVEQHLQQRDGQAARELAQRPSDHHVELIGMLGFYQLKGAKDASAITDALSIMQLASPHMDEPRLQVAMAEAHWRLGRTELARSQILAVLEKQPGLDEANALLARMQP
;
A
#
# COMPACT_ATOMS: atom_id res chain seq x y z
N MET A 1 14.41 -95.05 41.34
CA MET A 1 14.83 -95.26 39.93
C MET A 1 14.93 -93.90 39.24
N ASN A 2 16.12 -93.61 38.73
CA ASN A 2 16.54 -92.64 37.71
C ASN A 2 16.12 -91.15 37.77
N ARG A 3 17.11 -90.36 38.19
CA ARG A 3 17.47 -89.02 37.69
C ARG A 3 17.44 -88.97 36.17
N PHE A 4 16.99 -87.86 35.57
CA PHE A 4 17.59 -87.32 34.35
C PHE A 4 17.46 -85.79 34.30
N HIS A 5 18.63 -85.13 34.35
CA HIS A 5 18.83 -83.75 33.91
C HIS A 5 18.59 -83.64 32.40
N ARG A 6 18.07 -82.49 31.96
CA ARG A 6 18.23 -82.00 30.58
C ARG A 6 18.68 -80.54 30.57
N PRO A 7 19.50 -80.12 29.60
CA PRO A 7 20.33 -78.91 29.68
C PRO A 7 19.68 -77.69 29.02
N LEU A 8 20.16 -76.51 29.43
CA LEU A 8 19.92 -75.20 28.83
C LEU A 8 20.56 -75.14 27.43
N LEU A 9 19.77 -74.80 26.40
CA LEU A 9 20.25 -74.26 25.14
C LEU A 9 19.82 -72.79 25.04
N SER A 10 20.78 -71.89 25.17
CA SER A 10 20.66 -70.46 24.89
C SER A 10 20.76 -70.24 23.38
N GLY A 11 19.62 -70.03 22.72
CA GLY A 11 19.56 -69.59 21.32
C GLY A 11 19.70 -68.07 21.23
N LEU A 12 20.74 -67.59 20.54
CA LEU A 12 20.93 -66.18 20.20
C LEU A 12 19.94 -65.81 19.09
N LEU A 13 18.96 -64.95 19.40
CA LEU A 13 18.04 -64.38 18.41
C LEU A 13 18.65 -63.08 17.87
N ALA A 14 19.24 -63.12 16.68
CA ALA A 14 19.72 -61.92 16.00
C ALA A 14 18.54 -61.15 15.39
N LEU A 15 18.18 -60.01 15.98
CA LEU A 15 17.24 -59.06 15.39
C LEU A 15 17.91 -58.34 14.22
N LEU A 16 17.48 -58.64 13.00
CA LEU A 16 17.76 -57.82 11.81
C LEU A 16 16.79 -56.63 11.79
N LEU A 17 17.28 -55.45 12.14
CA LEU A 17 16.56 -54.19 11.93
C LEU A 17 16.56 -53.83 10.42
N PRO A 18 15.41 -53.47 9.82
CA PRO A 18 15.39 -52.96 8.46
C PRO A 18 16.03 -51.57 8.45
N ALA A 19 17.05 -51.38 7.61
CA ALA A 19 17.64 -50.09 7.35
C ALA A 19 16.59 -49.18 6.69
N ALA A 20 16.14 -48.16 7.41
CA ALA A 20 15.29 -47.12 6.87
C ALA A 20 16.09 -46.34 5.82
N LEU A 21 15.73 -46.51 4.54
CA LEU A 21 16.21 -45.66 3.45
C LEU A 21 15.57 -44.28 3.60
N SER A 22 16.33 -43.34 4.14
CA SER A 22 15.99 -41.91 4.16
C SER A 22 15.94 -41.40 2.72
N ILE A 23 14.74 -41.19 2.19
CA ILE A 23 14.55 -40.43 0.96
C ILE A 23 14.94 -38.99 1.29
N PRO A 24 15.94 -38.38 0.61
CA PRO A 24 16.27 -36.99 0.85
C PRO A 24 15.07 -36.13 0.44
N SER A 25 14.48 -35.44 1.41
CA SER A 25 13.54 -34.35 1.13
C SER A 25 14.29 -33.31 0.31
N LEU A 26 13.92 -33.15 -0.97
CA LEU A 26 14.31 -31.96 -1.72
C LEU A 26 13.80 -30.76 -0.92
N SER A 27 14.71 -30.05 -0.26
CA SER A 27 14.44 -28.73 0.28
C SER A 27 13.99 -27.88 -0.91
N ALA A 28 12.69 -27.65 -1.03
CA ALA A 28 12.17 -26.69 -1.99
C ALA A 28 12.84 -25.35 -1.65
N ALA A 29 13.62 -24.80 -2.58
CA ALA A 29 14.26 -23.51 -2.39
C ALA A 29 13.20 -22.49 -1.93
N SER A 30 13.55 -21.63 -0.97
CA SER A 30 12.64 -20.61 -0.46
C SER A 30 12.00 -19.83 -1.62
N PRO A 31 10.67 -19.65 -1.63
CA PRO A 31 10.01 -18.99 -2.75
C PRO A 31 10.51 -17.57 -2.89
N ARG A 32 11.10 -17.26 -4.04
CA ARG A 32 11.67 -15.96 -4.32
C ARG A 32 10.66 -15.05 -5.00
N VAL A 33 10.56 -13.82 -4.51
CA VAL A 33 9.68 -12.77 -5.02
C VAL A 33 10.49 -11.52 -5.33
N LEU A 34 9.97 -10.72 -6.24
CA LEU A 34 10.60 -9.50 -6.71
C LEU A 34 9.84 -8.29 -6.19
N LEU A 35 10.52 -7.38 -5.50
CA LEU A 35 10.07 -6.00 -5.32
C LEU A 35 10.70 -5.12 -6.39
N VAL A 36 9.89 -4.30 -7.05
CA VAL A 36 10.36 -3.32 -8.03
C VAL A 36 10.10 -1.92 -7.49
N VAL A 37 11.13 -1.08 -7.53
CA VAL A 37 11.07 0.35 -7.18
C VAL A 37 11.61 1.18 -8.33
N SER A 38 11.19 2.43 -8.43
CA SER A 38 11.75 3.38 -9.42
C SER A 38 13.23 3.64 -9.12
N SER A 39 14.03 3.85 -10.17
CA SER A 39 15.40 4.34 -10.06
C SER A 39 15.48 5.86 -9.92
N GLU A 40 14.36 6.58 -10.09
CA GLU A 40 14.28 8.03 -9.92
C GLU A 40 14.60 8.49 -8.49
N GLY A 41 14.51 9.80 -8.25
CA GLY A 41 14.84 10.46 -6.98
C GLY A 41 15.91 11.54 -7.12
N ARG A 42 16.84 11.38 -8.08
CA ARG A 42 17.76 12.44 -8.53
C ARG A 42 17.97 12.45 -10.03
N ASP A 43 18.12 13.65 -10.57
CA ASP A 43 18.61 13.89 -11.93
C ASP A 43 19.62 15.04 -11.89
N GLN A 44 20.88 14.72 -12.21
CA GLN A 44 21.99 15.69 -12.23
C GLN A 44 22.10 16.51 -10.92
N GLY A 45 21.87 15.84 -9.78
CA GLY A 45 21.92 16.46 -8.45
C GLY A 45 20.67 17.24 -8.03
N LYS A 46 19.64 17.34 -8.89
CA LYS A 46 18.34 17.92 -8.55
C LYS A 46 17.39 16.83 -8.06
N THR A 47 16.61 17.14 -7.02
CA THR A 47 15.56 16.24 -6.50
C THR A 47 14.49 15.98 -7.57
N ARG A 48 14.29 14.70 -7.88
CA ARG A 48 13.17 14.14 -8.64
C ARG A 48 12.29 13.32 -7.70
N PRO A 49 11.04 12.98 -8.05
CA PRO A 49 10.27 12.08 -7.21
C PRO A 49 10.88 10.67 -7.24
N GLY A 50 10.95 10.03 -6.09
CA GLY A 50 11.47 8.67 -5.90
C GLY A 50 10.37 7.62 -5.78
N PHE A 51 10.71 6.48 -5.21
CA PHE A 51 9.74 5.47 -4.77
C PHE A 51 9.12 5.83 -3.41
N GLU A 52 7.96 5.27 -3.08
CA GLU A 52 7.32 5.49 -1.77
C GLU A 52 7.90 4.56 -0.70
N MET A 53 8.56 5.13 0.32
CA MET A 53 9.25 4.34 1.35
C MET A 53 8.26 3.57 2.22
N ASP A 54 7.11 4.18 2.54
CA ASP A 54 6.10 3.56 3.39
C ASP A 54 5.56 2.27 2.74
N GLU A 55 5.32 2.31 1.43
CA GLU A 55 4.88 1.17 0.64
C GLU A 55 5.95 0.07 0.60
N PHE A 56 7.20 0.43 0.30
CA PHE A 56 8.31 -0.52 0.30
C PHE A 56 8.44 -1.17 1.68
N ALA A 57 8.39 -0.38 2.75
CA ALA A 57 8.65 -0.87 4.08
C ALA A 57 7.58 -1.85 4.57
N GLN A 58 6.30 -1.51 4.37
CA GLN A 58 5.19 -2.40 4.71
C GLN A 58 5.25 -3.70 3.91
N ALA A 59 5.47 -3.61 2.59
CA ALA A 59 5.60 -4.78 1.72
C ALA A 59 6.78 -5.68 2.11
N TRP A 60 7.96 -5.09 2.31
CA TRP A 60 9.18 -5.81 2.72
C TRP A 60 8.96 -6.58 4.02
N LEU A 61 8.45 -5.91 5.06
CA LEU A 61 8.27 -6.51 6.37
C LEU A 61 7.27 -7.67 6.33
N ILE A 62 6.11 -7.48 5.68
CA ILE A 62 5.08 -8.53 5.57
C ILE A 62 5.61 -9.72 4.79
N LEU A 63 6.23 -9.50 3.62
CA LEU A 63 6.75 -10.59 2.80
C LEU A 63 7.90 -11.33 3.51
N LYS A 64 8.85 -10.60 4.11
CA LYS A 64 9.97 -11.19 4.83
C LYS A 64 9.49 -12.03 6.01
N GLN A 65 8.54 -11.52 6.79
CA GLN A 65 7.98 -12.23 7.94
C GLN A 65 7.23 -13.51 7.50
N ASN A 66 6.62 -13.50 6.32
CA ASN A 66 5.95 -14.68 5.73
C ASN A 66 6.91 -15.63 4.97
N GLY A 67 8.22 -15.44 5.11
CA GLY A 67 9.25 -16.39 4.68
C GLY A 67 9.58 -16.36 3.18
N PHE A 68 9.33 -15.23 2.51
CA PHE A 68 9.79 -15.04 1.13
C PHE A 68 11.27 -14.64 1.08
N ASP A 69 12.00 -15.17 0.09
CA ASP A 69 13.29 -14.61 -0.31
C ASP A 69 13.01 -13.42 -1.25
N ILE A 70 13.54 -12.24 -0.96
CA ILE A 70 13.15 -11.00 -1.63
C ILE A 70 14.35 -10.40 -2.34
N ASP A 71 14.23 -10.24 -3.67
CA ASP A 71 15.09 -9.34 -4.43
C ASP A 71 14.40 -7.99 -4.60
N VAL A 72 15.23 -6.94 -4.68
CA VAL A 72 14.78 -5.59 -5.01
C VAL A 72 15.46 -5.18 -6.30
N ALA A 73 14.66 -4.72 -7.27
CA ALA A 73 15.13 -4.29 -8.57
C ALA A 73 14.65 -2.88 -8.91
N SER A 74 15.41 -2.22 -9.78
CA SER A 74 15.03 -0.94 -10.39
C SER A 74 15.58 -0.86 -11.81
N PRO A 75 15.03 -0.02 -12.71
CA PRO A 75 15.47 0.04 -14.10
C PRO A 75 16.99 0.21 -14.29
N ARG A 76 17.62 1.10 -13.51
CA ARG A 76 19.06 1.37 -13.56
C ARG A 76 19.89 0.46 -12.65
N GLY A 77 19.26 -0.23 -11.71
CA GLY A 77 19.96 -0.93 -10.62
C GLY A 77 20.74 0.03 -9.71
N GLY A 78 21.49 -0.52 -8.76
CA GLY A 78 22.28 0.28 -7.81
C GLY A 78 21.43 0.95 -6.74
N ALA A 79 21.94 2.06 -6.18
CA ALA A 79 21.27 2.78 -5.11
C ALA A 79 20.05 3.55 -5.63
N VAL A 80 18.93 3.45 -4.90
CA VAL A 80 17.68 4.16 -5.19
C VAL A 80 17.36 5.18 -4.09
N GLU A 81 16.53 6.16 -4.42
CA GLU A 81 16.12 7.22 -3.49
C GLU A 81 14.61 7.23 -3.33
N ALA A 82 14.15 7.31 -2.08
CA ALA A 82 12.74 7.42 -1.75
C ALA A 82 12.26 8.88 -1.83
N ASP A 83 10.96 9.04 -2.01
CA ASP A 83 10.25 10.28 -1.68
C ASP A 83 10.39 10.62 -0.19
N LYS A 84 9.97 11.82 0.23
CA LYS A 84 10.07 12.22 1.64
C LYS A 84 9.15 11.36 2.50
N TYR A 85 9.71 10.68 3.51
CA TYR A 85 8.98 9.84 4.47
C TYR A 85 9.30 10.23 5.93
N ASN A 86 8.52 9.70 6.88
CA ASN A 86 8.81 9.83 8.31
C ASN A 86 9.64 8.63 8.79
N PRO A 87 10.94 8.80 9.14
CA PRO A 87 11.80 7.71 9.57
C PRO A 87 11.42 7.12 10.93
N SER A 88 10.58 7.83 11.71
CA SER A 88 10.12 7.37 13.02
C SER A 88 8.84 6.53 12.95
N GLU A 89 8.19 6.40 11.78
CA GLU A 89 7.09 5.44 11.63
C GLU A 89 7.59 4.02 11.89
N ALA A 90 6.80 3.21 12.59
CA ALA A 90 7.26 1.92 13.09
C ALA A 90 7.79 0.98 12.00
N PHE A 91 7.12 0.93 10.84
CA PHE A 91 7.56 0.13 9.70
C PHE A 91 8.84 0.72 9.04
N ASN A 92 8.94 2.04 8.91
CA ASN A 92 10.13 2.70 8.34
C ASN A 92 11.34 2.52 9.24
N ALA A 93 11.18 2.74 10.54
CA ALA A 93 12.23 2.53 11.54
C ALA A 93 12.73 1.08 11.53
N ALA A 94 11.82 0.11 11.43
CA ALA A 94 12.18 -1.30 11.34
C ALA A 94 12.99 -1.63 10.07
N VAL A 95 12.62 -1.05 8.92
CA VAL A 95 13.35 -1.27 7.66
C VAL A 95 14.70 -0.55 7.64
N LEU A 96 14.78 0.66 8.18
CA LEU A 96 16.05 1.39 8.33
C LEU A 96 17.03 0.64 9.24
N ALA A 97 16.52 -0.09 10.23
CA ALA A 97 17.31 -0.96 11.10
C ALA A 97 17.60 -2.35 10.51
N ASP A 98 17.02 -2.70 9.36
CA ASP A 98 17.21 -3.98 8.68
C ASP A 98 18.33 -3.87 7.62
N PRO A 99 19.55 -4.37 7.92
CA PRO A 99 20.68 -4.26 6.99
C PRO A 99 20.46 -5.01 5.68
N GLN A 100 19.58 -6.03 5.67
CA GLN A 100 19.23 -6.74 4.44
C GLN A 100 18.38 -5.85 3.53
N ALA A 101 17.38 -5.17 4.09
CA ALA A 101 16.52 -4.25 3.34
C ALA A 101 17.32 -3.08 2.79
N MET A 102 18.10 -2.42 3.66
CA MET A 102 18.92 -1.28 3.27
C MET A 102 20.03 -1.67 2.29
N GLY A 103 20.61 -2.86 2.43
CA GLY A 103 21.57 -3.40 1.47
C GLY A 103 20.95 -3.62 0.08
N LYS A 104 19.71 -4.13 0.02
CA LYS A 104 18.98 -4.31 -1.24
C LYS A 104 18.60 -2.98 -1.89
N LEU A 105 18.22 -1.96 -1.12
CA LEU A 105 17.95 -0.60 -1.63
C LEU A 105 19.24 0.12 -2.09
N ALA A 106 20.37 -0.12 -1.44
CA ALA A 106 21.66 0.45 -1.84
C ALA A 106 22.25 -0.21 -3.10
N ALA A 107 21.78 -1.42 -3.45
CA ALA A 107 22.31 -2.21 -4.56
C ALA A 107 21.19 -3.01 -5.26
N THR A 108 20.17 -2.31 -5.76
CA THR A 108 19.07 -2.93 -6.49
C THR A 108 19.58 -3.65 -7.75
N VAL A 109 18.96 -4.77 -8.09
CA VAL A 109 19.26 -5.51 -9.32
C VAL A 109 18.73 -4.68 -10.51
N PRO A 110 19.53 -4.40 -11.55
CA PRO A 110 19.01 -3.76 -12.75
C PRO A 110 18.01 -4.70 -13.44
N THR A 111 16.87 -4.17 -13.86
CA THR A 111 15.78 -4.96 -14.48
C THR A 111 16.24 -5.76 -15.69
N ALA A 112 17.20 -5.23 -16.46
CA ALA A 112 17.84 -5.90 -17.59
C ALA A 112 18.58 -7.21 -17.24
N ARG A 113 18.85 -7.49 -15.95
CA ARG A 113 19.50 -8.74 -15.50
C ARG A 113 18.53 -9.74 -14.88
N LEU A 114 17.25 -9.39 -14.76
CA LEU A 114 16.25 -10.27 -14.16
C LEU A 114 15.93 -11.44 -15.09
N ARG A 115 15.61 -12.59 -14.49
CA ARG A 115 15.02 -13.73 -15.18
C ARG A 115 13.68 -14.01 -14.54
N ALA A 116 12.61 -14.00 -15.34
CA ALA A 116 11.27 -14.27 -14.85
C ALA A 116 11.16 -15.63 -14.11
N SER A 117 11.89 -16.65 -14.59
CA SER A 117 11.94 -18.00 -14.00
C SER A 117 12.42 -18.04 -12.55
N ASP A 118 13.12 -17.01 -12.10
CA ASP A 118 13.67 -16.95 -10.74
C ASP A 118 12.61 -16.50 -9.72
N TYR A 119 11.45 -16.01 -10.17
CA TYR A 119 10.44 -15.37 -9.33
C TYR A 119 9.07 -16.02 -9.48
N GLN A 120 8.45 -16.38 -8.35
CA GLN A 120 7.06 -16.82 -8.34
C GLN A 120 6.05 -15.66 -8.29
N GLY A 121 6.53 -14.43 -8.13
CA GLY A 121 5.71 -13.24 -8.24
C GLY A 121 6.51 -11.95 -8.11
N VAL A 122 5.88 -10.85 -8.54
CA VAL A 122 6.42 -9.49 -8.48
C VAL A 122 5.41 -8.56 -7.80
N LEU A 123 5.90 -7.65 -6.97
CA LEU A 123 5.14 -6.54 -6.40
C LEU A 123 5.86 -5.23 -6.77
N VAL A 124 5.20 -4.39 -7.57
CA VAL A 124 5.70 -3.09 -8.01
C VAL A 124 5.26 -2.02 -7.02
N ILE A 125 6.24 -1.40 -6.36
CA ILE A 125 6.05 -0.30 -5.41
C ILE A 125 5.83 1.00 -6.18
N GLY A 126 4.95 1.85 -5.66
CA GLY A 126 4.64 3.16 -6.22
C GLY A 126 5.62 4.25 -5.77
N GLY A 127 5.07 5.42 -5.46
CA GLY A 127 5.78 6.69 -5.45
C GLY A 127 5.80 7.34 -6.84
N LYS A 128 5.91 8.66 -6.89
CA LYS A 128 5.71 9.38 -8.16
C LYS A 128 6.83 9.11 -9.18
N GLY A 129 7.99 8.63 -8.74
CA GLY A 129 9.07 8.17 -9.62
C GLY A 129 8.61 7.04 -10.56
N ALA A 130 7.68 6.19 -10.09
CA ALA A 130 7.16 5.06 -10.87
C ALA A 130 6.46 5.48 -12.17
N MET A 131 6.02 6.74 -12.30
CA MET A 131 5.40 7.26 -13.53
C MET A 131 6.42 7.64 -14.61
N PHE A 132 7.72 7.69 -14.31
CA PHE A 132 8.75 8.15 -15.23
C PHE A 132 9.48 7.01 -15.93
N ASP A 133 10.05 6.08 -15.16
CA ASP A 133 10.99 5.08 -15.68
C ASP A 133 10.35 3.70 -15.86
N LEU A 134 9.46 3.30 -14.96
CA LEU A 134 8.82 1.99 -15.04
C LEU A 134 7.95 1.78 -16.30
N PRO A 135 7.16 2.76 -16.80
CA PRO A 135 6.27 2.54 -17.94
C PRO A 135 7.00 2.44 -19.28
N VAL A 136 8.30 2.76 -19.31
CA VAL A 136 9.16 2.72 -20.49
C VAL A 136 10.25 1.64 -20.40
N ASP A 137 10.34 0.95 -19.26
CA ASP A 137 11.32 -0.13 -19.06
C ASP A 137 10.85 -1.44 -19.70
N THR A 138 11.31 -1.68 -20.93
CA THR A 138 10.99 -2.89 -21.69
C THR A 138 11.50 -4.18 -21.04
N ALA A 139 12.59 -4.13 -20.27
CA ALA A 139 13.12 -5.31 -19.58
C ALA A 139 12.24 -5.69 -18.38
N LEU A 140 11.76 -4.68 -17.65
CA LEU A 140 10.75 -4.88 -16.61
C LEU A 140 9.46 -5.45 -17.20
N HIS A 141 8.96 -4.88 -18.31
CA HIS A 141 7.74 -5.38 -18.96
C HIS A 141 7.87 -6.86 -19.37
N ALA A 142 9.01 -7.25 -19.96
CA ALA A 142 9.27 -8.63 -20.35
C ALA A 142 9.34 -9.56 -19.13
N THR A 143 9.94 -9.10 -18.03
CA THR A 143 10.00 -9.85 -16.76
C THR A 143 8.60 -10.08 -16.19
N ILE A 144 7.77 -9.03 -16.11
CA ILE A 144 6.39 -9.13 -15.62
C ILE A 144 5.57 -10.08 -16.50
N ALA A 145 5.67 -9.95 -17.83
CA ALA A 145 5.01 -10.84 -18.77
C ALA A 145 5.44 -12.30 -18.60
N GLY A 146 6.74 -12.55 -18.40
CA GLY A 146 7.28 -13.89 -18.15
C GLY A 146 6.77 -14.50 -16.85
N ILE A 147 6.78 -13.73 -15.74
CA ILE A 147 6.23 -14.16 -14.44
C ILE A 147 4.74 -14.49 -14.59
N TRP A 148 4.00 -13.67 -15.32
CA TRP A 148 2.59 -13.93 -15.60
C TRP A 148 2.38 -15.22 -16.39
N GLN A 149 3.16 -15.46 -17.45
CA GLN A 149 3.02 -16.63 -18.33
C GLN A 149 3.32 -17.94 -17.61
N GLN A 150 4.28 -17.96 -16.69
CA GLN A 150 4.63 -19.15 -15.91
C GLN A 150 3.74 -19.40 -14.68
N GLY A 151 2.64 -18.64 -14.51
CA GLY A 151 1.71 -18.85 -13.40
C GLY A 151 1.99 -18.03 -12.13
N GLY A 152 2.95 -17.11 -12.16
CA GLY A 152 3.31 -16.28 -10.99
C GLY A 152 2.37 -15.11 -10.70
N LEU A 153 2.50 -14.51 -9.53
CA LEU A 153 1.68 -13.35 -9.12
C LEU A 153 2.23 -12.04 -9.70
N VAL A 154 1.34 -11.13 -10.07
CA VAL A 154 1.70 -9.75 -10.42
C VAL A 154 0.91 -8.82 -9.53
N ALA A 155 1.61 -8.01 -8.75
CA ALA A 155 1.01 -7.03 -7.88
C ALA A 155 1.60 -5.63 -8.08
N ALA A 156 0.82 -4.59 -7.85
CA ALA A 156 1.29 -3.21 -7.93
C ALA A 156 0.44 -2.26 -7.06
N VAL A 157 1.04 -1.23 -6.46
CA VAL A 157 0.33 -0.29 -5.56
C VAL A 157 0.57 1.16 -5.94
N CYS A 158 -0.41 2.03 -5.70
CA CYS A 158 -0.30 3.48 -5.90
C CYS A 158 0.04 3.81 -7.36
N HIS A 159 1.22 4.39 -7.64
CA HIS A 159 1.70 4.61 -9.01
C HIS A 159 2.38 3.40 -9.65
N GLY A 160 2.67 2.35 -8.89
CA GLY A 160 3.27 1.09 -9.38
C GLY A 160 2.55 0.44 -10.57
N PRO A 161 1.20 0.49 -10.68
CA PRO A 161 0.49 -0.01 -11.86
C PRO A 161 0.91 0.64 -13.17
N ALA A 162 1.58 1.80 -13.16
CA ALA A 162 2.14 2.43 -14.36
C ALA A 162 3.10 1.49 -15.12
N ALA A 163 3.84 0.62 -14.41
CA ALA A 163 4.66 -0.43 -15.03
C ALA A 163 3.84 -1.43 -15.87
N LEU A 164 2.56 -1.64 -15.53
CA LEU A 164 1.69 -2.57 -16.25
C LEU A 164 1.19 -2.00 -17.59
N ALA A 165 1.26 -0.67 -17.79
CA ALA A 165 0.80 -0.01 -19.01
C ALA A 165 1.55 -0.49 -20.26
N GLY A 166 2.84 -0.82 -20.10
CA GLY A 166 3.71 -1.32 -21.16
C GLY A 166 3.72 -2.84 -21.33
N VAL A 167 3.09 -3.60 -20.43
CA VAL A 167 3.12 -5.07 -20.48
C VAL A 167 2.16 -5.58 -21.55
N ARG A 168 2.65 -6.49 -22.40
CA ARG A 168 1.87 -7.18 -23.44
C ARG A 168 1.95 -8.69 -23.24
N LEU A 169 0.82 -9.36 -23.46
CA LEU A 169 0.72 -10.83 -23.46
C LEU A 169 1.13 -11.40 -24.84
N PRO A 170 1.36 -12.72 -24.97
CA PRO A 170 1.78 -13.33 -26.24
C PRO A 170 0.85 -13.07 -27.43
N ASP A 171 -0.44 -12.84 -27.16
CA ASP A 171 -1.45 -12.50 -28.16
C ASP A 171 -1.46 -11.01 -28.54
N GLY A 172 -0.52 -10.22 -27.99
CA GLY A 172 -0.38 -8.79 -28.24
C GLY A 172 -1.31 -7.90 -27.41
N ARG A 173 -2.23 -8.47 -26.62
CA ARG A 173 -3.13 -7.66 -25.77
C ARG A 173 -2.39 -7.05 -24.59
N ALA A 174 -2.88 -5.90 -24.12
CA ALA A 174 -2.44 -5.32 -22.87
C ALA A 174 -2.75 -6.29 -21.71
N MET A 175 -1.83 -6.43 -20.77
CA MET A 175 -2.03 -7.32 -19.62
C MET A 175 -3.29 -6.97 -18.80
N VAL A 176 -3.64 -5.69 -18.76
CA VAL A 176 -4.78 -5.16 -18.00
C VAL A 176 -6.11 -5.20 -18.77
N ASP A 177 -6.11 -5.61 -20.05
CA ASP A 177 -7.32 -5.65 -20.88
C ASP A 177 -8.37 -6.60 -20.30
N GLY A 178 -9.57 -6.06 -20.01
CA GLY A 178 -10.68 -6.76 -19.39
C GLY A 178 -10.50 -7.11 -17.90
N ARG A 179 -9.37 -6.73 -17.28
CA ARG A 179 -9.05 -7.05 -15.88
C ARG A 179 -9.53 -5.98 -14.92
N ALA A 180 -9.99 -6.41 -13.74
CA ALA A 180 -10.25 -5.48 -12.65
C ALA A 180 -8.92 -4.99 -12.07
N VAL A 181 -8.74 -3.67 -11.97
CA VAL A 181 -7.53 -3.03 -11.43
C VAL A 181 -7.89 -1.78 -10.64
N THR A 182 -6.97 -1.34 -9.79
CA THR A 182 -6.95 -0.03 -9.15
C THR A 182 -5.51 0.52 -9.19
N GLY A 183 -5.34 1.76 -8.76
CA GLY A 183 -4.06 2.44 -8.58
C GLY A 183 -4.35 3.86 -8.12
N PHE A 184 -3.33 4.72 -8.08
CA PHE A 184 -3.52 6.11 -7.69
C PHE A 184 -4.49 6.77 -8.66
N THR A 185 -5.59 7.29 -8.13
CA THR A 185 -6.73 7.78 -8.91
C THR A 185 -6.44 9.15 -9.52
N GLU A 186 -7.21 9.52 -10.54
CA GLU A 186 -7.17 10.88 -11.09
C GLU A 186 -7.50 11.94 -10.02
N GLU A 187 -8.44 11.62 -9.11
CA GLU A 187 -8.83 12.50 -8.01
C GLU A 187 -7.67 12.71 -7.01
N GLU A 188 -6.98 11.64 -6.64
CA GLU A 188 -5.79 11.71 -5.78
C GLU A 188 -4.65 12.47 -6.48
N GLU A 189 -4.41 12.25 -7.78
CA GLU A 189 -3.41 12.98 -8.56
C GLU A 189 -3.70 14.48 -8.63
N ALA A 190 -4.97 14.86 -8.83
CA ALA A 190 -5.39 16.26 -8.88
C ALA A 190 -5.11 17.02 -7.57
N LEU A 191 -5.16 16.33 -6.42
CA LEU A 191 -4.95 16.94 -5.10
C LEU A 191 -3.50 16.86 -4.62
N PHE A 192 -2.82 15.73 -4.83
CA PHE A 192 -1.51 15.43 -4.24
C PHE A 192 -0.35 15.41 -5.27
N GLY A 193 -0.67 15.48 -6.56
CA GLY A 193 0.25 15.21 -7.66
C GLY A 193 0.77 16.43 -8.44
N LYS A 194 0.20 17.61 -8.20
CA LYS A 194 0.32 18.81 -9.07
C LYS A 194 1.73 19.19 -9.52
N ARG A 195 2.76 18.93 -8.70
CA ARG A 195 4.15 19.27 -9.02
C ARG A 195 4.68 18.47 -10.22
N TRP A 196 4.35 17.19 -10.31
CA TRP A 196 4.95 16.26 -11.28
C TRP A 196 3.98 15.80 -12.36
N ALA A 197 2.67 15.91 -12.12
CA ALA A 197 1.63 15.44 -13.05
C ALA A 197 1.77 15.95 -14.49
N LYS A 198 2.33 17.15 -14.70
CA LYS A 198 2.55 17.74 -16.04
C LYS A 198 3.71 17.11 -16.81
N GLU A 199 4.62 16.42 -16.12
CA GLU A 199 5.77 15.76 -16.74
C GLU A 199 5.50 14.28 -17.05
N PHE A 200 4.40 13.72 -16.53
CA PHE A 200 4.06 12.32 -16.80
C PHE A 200 3.69 12.13 -18.27
N ALA A 201 4.14 11.03 -18.87
CA ALA A 201 3.78 10.67 -20.23
C ALA A 201 2.27 10.38 -20.38
N PHE A 202 1.61 9.99 -19.29
CA PHE A 202 0.17 9.76 -19.19
C PHE A 202 -0.30 9.90 -17.75
N GLN A 203 -1.61 10.09 -17.55
CA GLN A 203 -2.24 9.94 -16.22
C GLN A 203 -2.62 8.48 -16.00
N LEU A 204 -2.34 7.95 -14.80
CA LEU A 204 -2.41 6.51 -14.51
C LEU A 204 -3.80 5.92 -14.79
N GLU A 205 -4.83 6.44 -14.11
CA GLU A 205 -6.19 5.92 -14.25
C GLU A 205 -6.72 6.00 -15.69
N PRO A 206 -6.69 7.17 -16.37
CA PRO A 206 -7.12 7.26 -17.77
C PRO A 206 -6.39 6.25 -18.67
N ARG A 207 -5.07 6.10 -18.48
CA ARG A 207 -4.29 5.16 -19.28
C ARG A 207 -4.69 3.71 -19.06
N MET A 208 -4.97 3.31 -17.81
CA MET A 208 -5.42 1.95 -17.53
C MET A 208 -6.79 1.66 -18.17
N ARG A 209 -7.70 2.64 -18.14
CA ARG A 209 -9.02 2.54 -18.80
C ARG A 209 -8.89 2.44 -20.32
N GLU A 210 -8.04 3.25 -20.94
CA GLU A 210 -7.73 3.18 -22.38
C GLU A 210 -7.21 1.81 -22.81
N LEU A 211 -6.45 1.14 -21.93
CA LEU A 211 -5.92 -0.20 -22.15
C LEU A 211 -6.95 -1.32 -21.90
N GLY A 212 -8.21 -0.97 -21.64
CA GLY A 212 -9.31 -1.93 -21.45
C GLY A 212 -9.52 -2.38 -20.00
N ALA A 213 -8.83 -1.78 -19.02
CA ALA A 213 -8.96 -2.18 -17.64
C ALA A 213 -10.33 -1.77 -17.05
N ARG A 214 -10.93 -2.69 -16.28
CA ARG A 214 -12.13 -2.45 -15.46
C ARG A 214 -11.70 -1.80 -14.15
N TRP A 215 -11.37 -0.52 -14.22
CA TRP A 215 -10.92 0.25 -13.05
C TRP A 215 -11.96 0.26 -11.93
N GLN A 216 -11.50 0.10 -10.69
CA GLN A 216 -12.30 0.22 -9.50
C GLN A 216 -11.55 1.08 -8.49
N GLU A 217 -12.26 1.97 -7.80
CA GLU A 217 -11.67 2.85 -6.79
C GLU A 217 -12.54 2.89 -5.52
N ALA A 218 -11.94 3.37 -4.44
CA ALA A 218 -12.57 3.74 -3.19
C ALA A 218 -12.51 5.28 -3.08
N PRO A 219 -13.29 5.89 -2.17
CA PRO A 219 -13.21 7.32 -1.93
C PRO A 219 -11.77 7.79 -1.72
N LEU A 220 -11.49 9.04 -2.09
CA LEU A 220 -10.17 9.68 -2.01
C LEU A 220 -9.37 9.25 -0.76
N MET A 221 -8.18 8.69 -1.01
CA MET A 221 -7.21 8.20 -0.01
C MET A 221 -7.69 7.06 0.89
N MET A 222 -8.90 6.53 0.75
CA MET A 222 -9.31 5.30 1.43
C MET A 222 -8.59 4.09 0.83
N PRO A 223 -8.22 3.08 1.64
CA PRO A 223 -7.54 1.90 1.14
C PRO A 223 -8.46 1.09 0.22
N LYS A 224 -7.90 0.54 -0.85
CA LYS A 224 -8.57 -0.43 -1.72
C LYS A 224 -7.57 -1.40 -2.32
N VAL A 225 -7.92 -2.68 -2.24
CA VAL A 225 -7.22 -3.76 -2.93
C VAL A 225 -8.19 -4.42 -3.91
N VAL A 226 -7.74 -4.59 -5.15
CA VAL A 226 -8.46 -5.34 -6.18
C VAL A 226 -7.67 -6.61 -6.49
N VAL A 227 -8.34 -7.76 -6.46
CA VAL A 227 -7.77 -9.08 -6.79
C VAL A 227 -8.54 -9.68 -7.97
N ASP A 228 -7.90 -9.77 -9.13
CA ASP A 228 -8.39 -10.44 -10.34
C ASP A 228 -7.49 -11.66 -10.64
N GLY A 229 -7.81 -12.78 -10.00
CA GLY A 229 -7.02 -14.00 -10.11
C GLY A 229 -5.59 -13.81 -9.56
N ARG A 230 -4.60 -13.75 -10.46
CA ARG A 230 -3.17 -13.57 -10.14
C ARG A 230 -2.70 -12.12 -10.27
N LEU A 231 -3.58 -11.20 -10.67
CA LEU A 231 -3.30 -9.77 -10.73
C LEU A 231 -3.90 -9.10 -9.50
N LEU A 232 -3.05 -8.44 -8.71
CA LEU A 232 -3.45 -7.74 -7.50
C LEU A 232 -3.04 -6.27 -7.59
N THR A 233 -3.91 -5.34 -7.24
CA THR A 233 -3.56 -3.92 -7.27
C THR A 233 -4.06 -3.19 -6.04
N GLY A 234 -3.26 -2.27 -5.51
CA GLY A 234 -3.61 -1.39 -4.39
C GLY A 234 -3.74 0.06 -4.84
N GLN A 235 -4.74 0.78 -4.34
CA GLN A 235 -5.05 2.14 -4.82
C GLN A 235 -3.98 3.16 -4.43
N ASN A 236 -3.55 3.16 -3.17
CA ASN A 236 -2.72 4.23 -2.59
C ASN A 236 -1.84 3.64 -1.47
N PRO A 237 -0.96 4.42 -0.81
CA PRO A 237 -0.04 3.88 0.20
C PRO A 237 -0.74 3.09 1.31
N PHE A 238 -1.92 3.54 1.76
CA PHE A 238 -2.72 2.87 2.79
C PHE A 238 -3.29 1.50 2.37
N SER A 239 -3.19 1.16 1.08
CA SER A 239 -3.60 -0.15 0.56
C SER A 239 -2.49 -1.19 0.64
N THR A 240 -1.25 -0.80 0.96
CA THR A 240 -0.06 -1.65 0.78
C THR A 240 -0.04 -2.86 1.70
N ALA A 241 -0.31 -2.66 2.99
CA ALA A 241 -0.35 -3.75 3.95
C ALA A 241 -1.38 -4.83 3.55
N ALA A 242 -2.60 -4.41 3.22
CA ALA A 242 -3.65 -5.31 2.75
C ALA A 242 -3.30 -5.99 1.41
N LEU A 243 -2.62 -5.28 0.49
CA LEU A 243 -2.16 -5.84 -0.78
C LEU A 243 -1.07 -6.91 -0.55
N ALA A 244 -0.12 -6.66 0.35
CA ALA A 244 0.93 -7.61 0.70
C ALA A 244 0.33 -8.87 1.36
N ASP A 245 -0.65 -8.72 2.26
CA ASP A 245 -1.39 -9.86 2.83
C ASP A 245 -2.16 -10.63 1.76
N ALA A 246 -2.78 -9.94 0.79
CA ALA A 246 -3.44 -10.57 -0.34
C ALA A 246 -2.45 -11.31 -1.25
N PHE A 247 -1.25 -10.77 -1.46
CA PHE A 247 -0.17 -11.41 -2.20
C PHE A 247 0.29 -12.71 -1.51
N VAL A 248 0.51 -12.66 -0.19
CA VAL A 248 0.84 -13.86 0.60
C VAL A 248 -0.26 -14.91 0.43
N ARG A 249 -1.53 -14.51 0.53
CA ARG A 249 -2.67 -15.40 0.36
C ARG A 249 -2.72 -16.03 -1.03
N ALA A 250 -2.55 -15.22 -2.07
CA ALA A 250 -2.56 -15.67 -3.46
C ALA A 250 -1.39 -16.60 -3.80
N SER A 251 -0.31 -16.57 -3.01
CA SER A 251 0.82 -17.50 -3.14
C SER A 251 0.56 -18.90 -2.58
N GLY A 252 -0.65 -19.15 -2.05
CA GLY A 252 -1.03 -20.40 -1.40
C GLY A 252 -0.65 -20.49 0.09
N ARG A 253 -0.32 -19.35 0.72
CA ARG A 253 0.04 -19.26 2.14
C ARG A 253 -1.08 -18.60 2.95
N VAL A 254 -1.04 -18.80 4.27
CA VAL A 254 -1.88 -18.02 5.20
C VAL A 254 -1.01 -16.87 5.73
N PRO A 255 -1.42 -15.60 5.55
CA PRO A 255 -0.68 -14.47 6.11
C PRO A 255 -0.55 -14.62 7.63
N LEU A 256 0.67 -14.47 8.15
CA LEU A 256 0.91 -14.47 9.58
C LEU A 256 0.14 -13.34 10.27
N ALA A 257 -0.47 -13.66 11.40
CA ALA A 257 -1.12 -12.66 12.24
C ALA A 257 -0.09 -11.63 12.72
N ARG A 258 -0.43 -10.35 12.57
CA ARG A 258 0.38 -9.20 13.01
C ARG A 258 -0.54 -8.16 13.62
N GLN A 259 0.03 -7.29 14.44
CA GLN A 259 -0.65 -6.09 14.86
C GLN A 259 -0.70 -5.11 13.68
N ALA A 260 -1.88 -4.62 13.32
CA ALA A 260 -2.03 -3.56 12.33
C ALA A 260 -1.23 -2.32 12.76
N TRP A 261 -0.57 -1.65 11.82
CA TRP A 261 0.14 -0.40 12.08
C TRP A 261 -0.84 0.76 12.37
N ARG A 262 -0.29 1.88 12.82
CA ARG A 262 -1.07 3.03 13.28
C ARG A 262 -1.89 3.66 12.14
N ASP A 263 -1.37 3.65 10.92
CA ASP A 263 -2.06 4.08 9.70
C ASP A 263 -3.20 3.12 9.33
N GLU A 264 -2.98 1.81 9.33
CA GLU A 264 -4.02 0.81 9.10
C GLU A 264 -5.17 0.95 10.10
N ARG A 265 -4.86 1.12 11.39
CA ARG A 265 -5.87 1.35 12.43
C ARG A 265 -6.63 2.65 12.20
N SER A 266 -5.94 3.73 11.84
CA SER A 266 -6.59 5.00 11.48
C SER A 266 -7.59 4.85 10.34
N MET A 267 -7.20 4.18 9.26
CA MET A 267 -8.08 3.99 8.11
C MET A 267 -9.26 3.07 8.41
N ALA A 268 -9.03 1.99 9.18
CA ALA A 268 -10.10 1.11 9.64
C ALA A 268 -11.10 1.82 10.56
N LEU A 269 -10.62 2.68 11.45
CA LEU A 269 -11.48 3.48 12.33
C LEU A 269 -12.37 4.44 11.55
N VAL A 270 -11.84 5.07 10.49
CA VAL A 270 -12.63 5.94 9.59
C VAL A 270 -13.66 5.13 8.83
N GLU A 271 -13.29 3.98 8.27
CA GLU A 271 -14.22 3.10 7.56
C GLU A 271 -15.37 2.67 8.50
N GLN A 272 -15.05 2.23 9.71
CA GLN A 272 -16.03 1.89 10.74
C GLN A 272 -16.95 3.08 11.05
N HIS A 273 -16.38 4.27 11.24
CA HIS A 273 -17.14 5.48 11.54
C HIS A 273 -18.19 5.78 10.46
N LEU A 274 -17.79 5.70 9.19
CA LEU A 274 -18.67 5.98 8.05
C LEU A 274 -19.76 4.92 7.87
N GLN A 275 -19.44 3.65 8.11
CA GLN A 275 -20.37 2.54 7.96
C GLN A 275 -21.41 2.47 9.09
N GLN A 276 -20.99 2.66 10.34
CA GLN A 276 -21.84 2.42 11.51
C GLN A 276 -22.57 3.67 12.01
N ARG A 277 -21.91 4.84 11.99
CA ARG A 277 -22.45 6.12 12.46
C ARG A 277 -23.10 6.08 13.86
N ASP A 278 -22.59 5.23 14.76
CA ASP A 278 -23.13 4.96 16.11
C ASP A 278 -22.27 5.53 17.26
N GLY A 279 -21.24 6.30 16.90
CA GLY A 279 -20.28 6.91 17.83
C GLY A 279 -19.26 5.94 18.43
N GLN A 280 -19.21 4.67 18.04
CA GLN A 280 -18.22 3.71 18.56
C GLN A 280 -16.80 4.16 18.23
N ALA A 281 -16.55 4.54 16.98
CA ALA A 281 -15.24 5.04 16.54
C ALA A 281 -14.76 6.26 17.34
N ALA A 282 -15.68 7.18 17.69
CA ALA A 282 -15.35 8.35 18.50
C ALA A 282 -14.99 7.97 19.95
N ARG A 283 -15.70 7.00 20.54
CA ARG A 283 -15.37 6.48 21.88
C ARG A 283 -14.01 5.78 21.89
N GLU A 284 -13.71 5.01 20.85
CA GLU A 284 -12.42 4.33 20.70
C GLU A 284 -11.27 5.34 20.57
N LEU A 285 -11.40 6.33 19.67
CA LEU A 285 -10.40 7.36 19.48
C LEU A 285 -10.12 8.15 20.77
N ALA A 286 -11.18 8.47 21.54
CA ALA A 286 -11.05 9.18 22.80
C ALA A 286 -10.34 8.37 23.90
N GLN A 287 -10.50 7.05 23.90
CA GLN A 287 -9.83 6.17 24.87
C GLN A 287 -8.37 5.93 24.53
N ARG A 288 -8.03 5.86 23.23
CA ARG A 288 -6.68 5.50 22.76
C ARG A 288 -6.24 6.36 21.56
N PRO A 289 -6.09 7.68 21.74
CA PRO A 289 -5.73 8.58 20.63
C PRO A 289 -4.32 8.29 20.08
N SER A 290 -3.40 7.80 20.92
CA SER A 290 -2.03 7.42 20.50
C SER A 290 -2.00 6.23 19.54
N ASP A 291 -3.05 5.39 19.54
CA ASP A 291 -3.12 4.20 18.69
C ASP A 291 -3.47 4.55 17.24
N HIS A 292 -3.80 5.82 16.96
CA HIS A 292 -4.27 6.31 15.66
C HIS A 292 -3.53 7.58 15.27
N HIS A 293 -3.22 7.78 13.99
CA HIS A 293 -2.80 9.08 13.47
C HIS A 293 -4.04 9.98 13.36
N VAL A 294 -4.27 10.81 14.39
CA VAL A 294 -5.42 11.72 14.43
C VAL A 294 -5.30 12.77 13.32
N GLU A 295 -4.08 13.26 13.09
CA GLU A 295 -3.79 14.24 12.04
C GLU A 295 -4.10 13.69 10.64
N LEU A 296 -3.82 12.40 10.41
CA LEU A 296 -4.19 11.72 9.18
C LEU A 296 -5.72 11.68 9.01
N ILE A 297 -6.46 11.34 10.06
CA ILE A 297 -7.94 11.29 10.02
C ILE A 297 -8.50 12.68 9.70
N GLY A 298 -8.04 13.73 10.39
CA GLY A 298 -8.47 15.10 10.11
C GLY A 298 -8.14 15.54 8.69
N MET A 299 -6.92 15.25 8.23
CA MET A 299 -6.45 15.55 6.88
C MET A 299 -7.27 14.82 5.80
N LEU A 300 -7.64 13.56 6.05
CA LEU A 300 -8.48 12.76 5.16
C LEU A 300 -9.84 13.45 4.95
N GLY A 301 -10.53 13.81 6.03
CA GLY A 301 -11.80 14.53 5.95
C GLY A 301 -11.66 15.89 5.25
N PHE A 302 -10.58 16.62 5.54
CA PHE A 302 -10.29 17.90 4.89
C PHE A 302 -10.11 17.78 3.37
N TYR A 303 -9.34 16.81 2.88
CA TYR A 303 -9.13 16.63 1.45
C TYR A 303 -10.35 15.99 0.76
N GLN A 304 -11.08 15.09 1.44
CA GLN A 304 -12.35 14.57 0.92
C GLN A 304 -13.36 15.70 0.73
N LEU A 305 -13.41 16.71 1.62
CA LEU A 305 -14.25 17.87 1.41
C LEU A 305 -13.89 18.62 0.12
N LYS A 306 -12.59 18.76 -0.19
CA LYS A 306 -12.14 19.43 -1.42
C LYS A 306 -12.54 18.67 -2.69
N GLY A 307 -12.53 17.34 -2.64
CA GLY A 307 -12.97 16.46 -3.73
C GLY A 307 -14.49 16.27 -3.82
N ALA A 308 -15.23 16.50 -2.73
CA ALA A 308 -16.65 16.19 -2.63
C ALA A 308 -17.51 16.93 -3.67
N LYS A 309 -18.31 16.16 -4.43
CA LYS A 309 -19.17 16.66 -5.52
C LYS A 309 -20.65 16.78 -5.14
N ASP A 310 -21.07 16.13 -4.07
CA ASP A 310 -22.46 16.08 -3.62
C ASP A 310 -22.60 16.18 -2.10
N ALA A 311 -23.85 16.30 -1.63
CA ALA A 311 -24.16 16.46 -0.22
C ALA A 311 -23.79 15.24 0.64
N SER A 312 -23.77 14.03 0.06
CA SER A 312 -23.38 12.82 0.78
C SER A 312 -21.88 12.84 1.07
N ALA A 313 -21.06 13.10 0.05
CA ALA A 313 -19.61 13.21 0.18
C ALA A 313 -19.20 14.36 1.11
N ILE A 314 -19.90 15.51 1.06
CA ILE A 314 -19.66 16.61 2.01
C ILE A 314 -20.00 16.18 3.45
N THR A 315 -21.09 15.41 3.63
CA THR A 315 -21.49 14.91 4.95
C THR A 315 -20.48 13.92 5.51
N ASP A 316 -19.97 13.00 4.69
CA ASP A 316 -18.92 12.04 5.08
C ASP A 316 -17.63 12.77 5.46
N ALA A 317 -17.16 13.68 4.60
CA ALA A 317 -15.97 14.49 4.88
C ALA A 317 -16.10 15.28 6.20
N LEU A 318 -17.27 15.91 6.43
CA LEU A 318 -17.57 16.61 7.68
C LEU A 318 -17.52 15.68 8.89
N SER A 319 -18.10 14.48 8.80
CA SER A 319 -18.13 13.55 9.94
C SER A 319 -16.74 13.01 10.29
N ILE A 320 -15.88 12.78 9.28
CA ILE A 320 -14.47 12.42 9.48
C ILE A 320 -13.71 13.55 10.20
N MET A 321 -13.88 14.81 9.76
CA MET A 321 -13.24 15.94 10.45
C MET A 321 -13.74 16.08 11.89
N GLN A 322 -15.03 15.86 12.13
CA GLN A 322 -15.62 15.86 13.48
C GLN A 322 -15.08 14.73 14.36
N LEU A 323 -14.73 13.57 13.78
CA LEU A 323 -14.10 12.47 14.51
C LEU A 323 -12.71 12.88 15.04
N ALA A 324 -11.90 13.54 14.22
CA ALA A 324 -10.53 13.94 14.60
C ALA A 324 -10.47 15.22 15.45
N SER A 325 -11.38 16.17 15.19
CA SER A 325 -11.34 17.53 15.76
C SER A 325 -11.19 17.61 17.29
N PRO A 326 -11.83 16.76 18.12
CA PRO A 326 -11.66 16.84 19.58
C PRO A 326 -10.25 16.56 20.08
N HIS A 327 -9.40 16.00 19.21
CA HIS A 327 -8.04 15.55 19.52
C HIS A 327 -6.97 16.39 18.80
N MET A 328 -7.36 17.48 18.13
CA MET A 328 -6.48 18.35 17.38
C MET A 328 -6.80 19.82 17.65
N ASP A 329 -5.76 20.63 17.87
CA ASP A 329 -5.88 22.08 17.87
C ASP A 329 -5.46 22.64 16.49
N GLU A 330 -6.31 22.41 15.48
CA GLU A 330 -6.06 22.82 14.09
C GLU A 330 -7.18 23.76 13.59
N PRO A 331 -6.98 25.08 13.62
CA PRO A 331 -7.95 26.08 13.18
C PRO A 331 -8.42 25.88 11.73
N ARG A 332 -7.54 25.44 10.82
CA ARG A 332 -7.92 25.21 9.41
C ARG A 332 -8.92 24.07 9.27
N LEU A 333 -8.87 23.08 10.15
CA LEU A 333 -9.84 21.99 10.20
C LEU A 333 -11.22 22.54 10.61
N GLN A 334 -11.27 23.47 11.56
CA GLN A 334 -12.52 24.15 11.96
C GLN A 334 -13.10 24.97 10.81
N VAL A 335 -12.26 25.68 10.06
CA VAL A 335 -12.69 26.45 8.88
C VAL A 335 -13.29 25.52 7.82
N ALA A 336 -12.65 24.38 7.56
CA ALA A 336 -13.17 23.39 6.61
C ALA A 336 -14.50 22.77 7.07
N MET A 337 -14.65 22.47 8.36
CA MET A 337 -15.92 22.01 8.91
C MET A 337 -17.05 23.05 8.71
N ALA A 338 -16.76 24.32 8.93
CA ALA A 338 -17.72 25.39 8.65
C ALA A 338 -18.02 25.51 7.14
N GLU A 339 -17.03 25.38 6.26
CA GLU A 339 -17.26 25.33 4.81
C GLU A 339 -18.19 24.17 4.43
N ALA A 340 -18.00 22.99 5.03
CA ALA A 340 -18.88 21.84 4.81
C ALA A 340 -20.32 22.14 5.28
N HIS A 341 -20.49 22.73 6.46
CA HIS A 341 -21.81 23.17 6.94
C HIS A 341 -22.49 24.15 5.98
N TRP A 342 -21.75 25.15 5.48
CA TRP A 342 -22.28 26.12 4.53
C TRP A 342 -22.66 25.49 3.19
N ARG A 343 -21.82 24.60 2.64
CA ARG A 343 -22.12 23.84 1.41
C ARG A 343 -23.33 22.89 1.57
N LEU A 344 -23.67 22.51 2.80
CA LEU A 344 -24.89 21.77 3.15
C LEU A 344 -26.10 22.66 3.44
N GLY A 345 -26.01 23.98 3.20
CA GLY A 345 -27.10 24.94 3.44
C GLY A 345 -27.28 25.34 4.92
N ARG A 346 -26.33 24.99 5.80
CA ARG A 346 -26.39 25.29 7.25
C ARG A 346 -25.67 26.61 7.56
N THR A 347 -26.06 27.69 6.88
CA THR A 347 -25.34 28.98 6.88
C THR A 347 -25.17 29.59 8.27
N GLU A 348 -26.22 29.61 9.11
CA GLU A 348 -26.13 30.18 10.46
C GLU A 348 -25.12 29.43 11.35
N LEU A 349 -25.11 28.09 11.27
CA LEU A 349 -24.15 27.26 12.00
C LEU A 349 -22.72 27.50 11.50
N ALA A 350 -22.54 27.54 10.18
CA ALA A 350 -21.24 27.78 9.58
C ALA A 350 -20.68 29.17 9.96
N ARG A 351 -21.53 30.21 9.93
CA ARG A 351 -21.17 31.57 10.34
C ARG A 351 -20.78 31.63 11.82
N SER A 352 -21.57 31.00 12.69
CA SER A 352 -21.28 30.93 14.12
C SER A 352 -19.93 30.26 14.39
N GLN A 353 -19.63 29.14 13.72
CA GLN A 353 -18.34 28.45 13.85
C GLN A 353 -17.18 29.32 13.38
N ILE A 354 -17.29 30.00 12.23
CA ILE A 354 -16.23 30.87 11.72
C ILE A 354 -15.98 32.08 12.62
N LEU A 355 -17.02 32.69 13.18
CA LEU A 355 -16.84 33.78 14.15
C LEU A 355 -16.09 33.30 15.40
N ALA A 356 -16.38 32.10 15.90
CA ALA A 356 -15.64 31.52 17.02
C ALA A 356 -14.16 31.22 16.68
N VAL A 357 -13.86 30.84 15.44
CA VAL A 357 -12.47 30.69 14.97
C VAL A 357 -11.76 32.05 14.93
N LEU A 358 -12.41 33.08 14.37
CA LEU A 358 -11.85 34.43 14.25
C LEU A 358 -11.70 35.14 15.59
N GLU A 359 -12.53 34.84 16.59
CA GLU A 359 -12.35 35.34 17.97
C GLU A 359 -11.02 34.87 18.56
N LYS A 360 -10.63 33.61 18.29
CA LYS A 360 -9.35 33.04 18.72
C LYS A 360 -8.19 33.46 17.82
N GLN A 361 -8.43 33.57 16.51
CA GLN A 361 -7.42 33.87 15.49
C GLN A 361 -7.94 34.87 14.44
N PRO A 362 -7.94 36.18 14.76
CA PRO A 362 -8.52 37.21 13.88
C PRO A 362 -7.86 37.30 12.49
N GLY A 363 -6.57 36.95 12.40
CA GLY A 363 -5.76 37.04 11.18
C GLY A 363 -5.80 35.79 10.29
N LEU A 364 -6.72 34.85 10.51
CA LEU A 364 -6.80 33.64 9.69
C LEU A 364 -7.49 33.94 8.35
N ASP A 365 -6.69 34.12 7.30
CA ASP A 365 -7.14 34.52 5.96
C ASP A 365 -8.23 33.59 5.40
N GLU A 366 -8.08 32.27 5.57
CA GLU A 366 -9.06 31.30 5.08
C GLU A 366 -10.42 31.46 5.77
N ALA A 367 -10.43 31.79 7.07
CA ALA A 367 -11.67 32.03 7.82
C ALA A 367 -12.35 33.34 7.39
N ASN A 368 -11.57 34.42 7.23
CA ASN A 368 -12.07 35.70 6.74
C ASN A 368 -12.64 35.58 5.32
N ALA A 369 -11.94 34.89 4.43
CA ALA A 369 -12.38 34.65 3.05
C ALA A 369 -13.69 33.84 3.01
N LEU A 370 -13.82 32.83 3.86
CA LEU A 370 -15.04 32.05 3.94
C LEU A 370 -16.21 32.88 4.52
N LEU A 371 -15.99 33.68 5.57
CA LEU A 371 -17.02 34.57 6.13
C LEU A 371 -17.54 35.56 5.09
N ALA A 372 -16.66 36.13 4.26
CA ALA A 372 -17.05 37.05 3.19
C ALA A 372 -17.96 36.39 2.14
N ARG A 373 -17.76 35.10 1.83
CA ARG A 373 -18.59 34.33 0.90
C ARG A 373 -20.00 34.02 1.45
N MET A 374 -20.20 34.14 2.77
CA MET A 374 -21.49 33.90 3.43
C MET A 374 -22.32 35.18 3.63
N GLN A 375 -21.84 36.34 3.16
CA GLN A 375 -22.62 37.57 3.21
C GLN A 375 -23.83 37.49 2.26
N PRO A 376 -24.99 38.03 2.67
CA PRO A 376 -26.26 37.90 1.92
C PRO A 376 -26.25 38.56 0.55
#